data_AF-A0A3N5Z7U0-F1
#
_entry.id   AF-A0A3N5Z7U0-F1
#
_cell.length_a   1.000
_cell.length_b   1.000
_cell.length_c   1.000
_cell.angle_alpha   90.00
_cell.angle_beta   90.00
_cell.angle_gamma   90.00
#
_symmetry.space_group_name_H-M   'P 1'
#
loop_
_entity.id
_entity.type
_entity.pdbx_description
1 polymer ?
#
loop_
_entity_poly.entity_id
_entity_poly.type
_entity_poly.pdbx_seq_one_letter_code
_entity_poly.pdbx_strand_id
1 'polypeptide(L)'
;MDNRGGSKIDDKKEPAETGSYQVRFQPENRSITVPAGTTLLQAALDADVHLNASCNGKGVCGKCKLILEAGNVNQTPTPLLSDDEKSKNYVLACMSTIQSDIQVRIPEQTLEKKMKIAGMGKEATKRLRGLVHEINPMLKRIPVELCEPTIDDPISDLDRLYRGLRKNGIDTGCLHTGLKVMRELSTAVRDQNWHVTASVVEKNCSAEIVGITSGED
;
A
#
# COMPACT_ATOMS: atom_id res chain seq x y z
N MET A 1 -35.37 55.11 -15.40
CA MET A 1 -34.92 54.89 -14.01
C MET A 1 -35.04 53.39 -13.76
N ASP A 2 -34.01 52.57 -13.64
CA ASP A 2 -32.58 52.79 -13.57
C ASP A 2 -31.82 51.63 -14.22
N ASN A 3 -30.72 52.04 -14.83
CA ASN A 3 -29.62 51.28 -15.36
C ASN A 3 -28.89 50.53 -14.22
N ARG A 4 -28.49 49.26 -14.41
CA ARG A 4 -27.34 48.67 -13.71
C ARG A 4 -26.85 47.42 -14.46
N GLY A 5 -26.05 47.70 -15.48
CA GLY A 5 -25.25 46.72 -16.22
C GLY A 5 -24.28 45.99 -15.29
N GLY A 6 -24.19 44.67 -15.51
CA GLY A 6 -23.17 43.83 -14.89
C GLY A 6 -21.80 44.20 -15.43
N SER A 7 -20.94 44.70 -14.55
CA SER A 7 -19.53 44.90 -14.84
C SER A 7 -18.84 43.54 -14.80
N LYS A 8 -18.38 43.10 -15.97
CA LYS A 8 -17.39 42.04 -16.13
C LYS A 8 -16.14 42.44 -15.35
N ILE A 9 -15.73 41.63 -14.38
CA ILE A 9 -14.40 41.71 -13.81
C ILE A 9 -13.56 40.73 -14.62
N ASP A 10 -12.94 41.26 -15.67
CA ASP A 10 -11.90 40.58 -16.42
C ASP A 10 -10.65 40.53 -15.52
N ASP A 11 -10.43 39.40 -14.85
CA ASP A 11 -9.19 39.10 -14.13
C ASP A 11 -8.04 38.96 -15.16
N LYS A 12 -7.45 40.09 -15.52
CA LYS A 12 -6.18 40.16 -16.24
C LYS A 12 -5.07 39.61 -15.35
N LYS A 13 -4.77 38.31 -15.51
CA LYS A 13 -3.53 37.70 -15.02
C LYS A 13 -2.37 38.25 -15.87
N GLU A 14 -1.61 39.21 -15.32
CA GLU A 14 -0.36 39.69 -15.91
C GLU A 14 0.64 38.53 -16.14
N PRO A 15 1.43 38.59 -17.21
CA PRO A 15 2.20 37.46 -17.71
C PRO A 15 3.35 37.09 -16.76
N ALA A 16 3.54 35.79 -16.53
CA ALA A 16 4.70 35.27 -15.81
C ALA A 16 5.98 35.61 -16.59
N GLU A 17 6.91 36.32 -15.94
CA GLU A 17 8.21 36.65 -16.49
C GLU A 17 8.92 35.39 -16.99
N THR A 18 9.41 35.41 -18.22
CA THR A 18 10.01 34.27 -18.91
C THR A 18 11.48 34.11 -18.50
N GLY A 19 11.73 33.93 -17.20
CA GLY A 19 13.06 33.70 -16.62
C GLY A 19 13.22 32.28 -16.07
N SER A 20 14.46 31.81 -15.94
CA SER A 20 14.79 30.62 -15.17
C SER A 20 15.73 31.00 -14.04
N TYR A 21 15.52 30.46 -12.85
CA TYR A 21 16.31 30.78 -11.66
C TYR A 21 17.02 29.55 -11.11
N GLN A 22 18.23 29.75 -10.59
CA GLN A 22 19.00 28.72 -9.93
C GLN A 22 18.64 28.65 -8.44
N VAL A 23 18.31 27.45 -7.97
CA VAL A 23 17.99 27.17 -6.56
C VAL A 23 19.03 26.25 -5.99
N ARG A 24 19.65 26.63 -4.88
CA ARG A 24 20.64 25.83 -4.15
C ARG A 24 20.13 25.43 -2.77
N PHE A 25 20.09 24.14 -2.51
CA PHE A 25 19.66 23.52 -1.27
C PHE A 25 20.86 23.08 -0.42
N GLN A 26 20.96 23.60 0.80
CA GLN A 26 21.91 23.17 1.84
C GLN A 26 21.21 22.30 2.90
N PRO A 27 21.91 21.34 3.54
CA PRO A 27 23.35 21.06 3.50
C PRO A 27 23.82 20.14 2.36
N GLU A 28 22.92 19.49 1.64
CA GLU A 28 23.27 18.48 0.61
C GLU A 28 23.90 19.07 -0.66
N ASN A 29 24.02 20.40 -0.74
CA ASN A 29 24.60 21.15 -1.85
C ASN A 29 23.99 20.79 -3.21
N ARG A 30 22.69 20.48 -3.23
CA ARG A 30 21.93 20.18 -4.44
C ARG A 30 21.55 21.49 -5.11
N SER A 31 21.71 21.58 -6.43
CA SER A 31 21.30 22.75 -7.20
C SER A 31 20.46 22.35 -8.40
N ILE A 32 19.43 23.12 -8.69
CA ILE A 32 18.56 22.94 -9.84
C ILE A 32 18.21 24.28 -10.47
N THR A 33 17.95 24.28 -11.77
CA THR A 33 17.42 25.44 -12.49
C THR A 33 15.93 25.20 -12.75
N VAL A 34 15.08 26.10 -12.29
CA VAL A 34 13.63 26.01 -12.43
C VAL A 34 13.06 27.24 -13.14
N PRO A 35 11.94 27.11 -13.87
CA PRO A 35 11.29 28.28 -14.47
C PRO A 35 10.77 29.23 -13.38
N ALA A 36 10.71 30.51 -13.70
CA ALA A 36 10.06 31.52 -12.88
C ALA A 36 8.61 31.12 -12.58
N GLY A 37 8.14 31.40 -11.37
CA GLY A 37 6.82 30.97 -10.91
C GLY A 37 6.78 29.57 -10.30
N THR A 38 7.89 28.82 -10.30
CA THR A 38 7.99 27.54 -9.58
C THR A 38 8.00 27.77 -8.07
N THR A 39 7.29 26.93 -7.33
CA THR A 39 7.33 26.97 -5.86
C THR A 39 8.61 26.32 -5.34
N LEU A 40 9.07 26.76 -4.16
CA LEU A 40 10.21 26.15 -3.48
C LEU A 40 10.02 24.66 -3.19
N LEU A 41 8.78 24.23 -2.88
CA LEU A 41 8.46 22.82 -2.68
C LEU A 41 8.63 22.02 -3.97
N GLN A 42 8.14 22.53 -5.10
CA GLN A 42 8.30 21.85 -6.38
C GLN A 42 9.78 21.78 -6.79
N ALA A 43 10.52 22.89 -6.65
CA ALA A 43 11.95 22.92 -6.92
C ALA A 43 12.74 21.92 -6.05
N ALA A 44 12.33 21.70 -4.80
CA ALA A 44 12.95 20.70 -3.93
C ALA A 44 12.67 19.27 -4.43
N LEU A 45 11.43 18.97 -4.80
CA LEU A 45 11.05 17.68 -5.36
C LEU A 45 11.83 17.36 -6.64
N ASP A 46 11.93 18.34 -7.55
CA ASP A 46 12.68 18.19 -8.81
C ASP A 46 14.19 18.00 -8.58
N ALA A 47 14.71 18.50 -7.45
CA ALA A 47 16.09 18.30 -7.01
C ALA A 47 16.33 16.98 -6.22
N ASP A 48 15.34 16.08 -6.14
CA ASP A 48 15.31 14.87 -5.29
C ASP A 48 15.43 15.16 -3.78
N VAL A 49 15.15 16.40 -3.37
CA VAL A 49 15.14 16.86 -1.99
C VAL A 49 13.72 16.71 -1.43
N HIS A 50 13.53 15.69 -0.60
CA HIS A 50 12.24 15.38 -0.01
C HIS A 50 12.02 16.18 1.28
N LEU A 51 11.11 17.16 1.20
CA LEU A 51 10.69 17.97 2.34
C LEU A 51 9.43 17.37 2.97
N ASN A 52 9.34 17.45 4.29
CA ASN A 52 8.14 17.04 5.04
C ASN A 52 6.98 17.99 4.74
N ALA A 53 6.17 17.62 3.74
CA ALA A 53 5.01 18.38 3.30
C ALA A 53 3.72 17.55 3.44
N SER A 54 3.34 17.17 4.67
CA SER A 54 2.17 16.30 4.92
C SER A 54 0.84 16.81 4.32
N CYS A 55 0.70 18.13 4.10
CA CYS A 55 -0.48 18.71 3.47
C CYS A 55 -0.41 18.79 1.94
N ASN A 56 0.65 18.27 1.34
CA ASN A 56 0.88 18.25 -0.10
C ASN A 56 0.75 19.63 -0.78
N GLY A 57 1.31 20.66 -0.14
CA GLY A 57 1.34 22.02 -0.67
C GLY A 57 0.13 22.90 -0.38
N LYS A 58 -0.88 22.42 0.38
CA LYS A 58 -2.09 23.19 0.71
C LYS A 58 -1.88 24.36 1.69
N GLY A 59 -0.67 24.54 2.23
CA GLY A 59 -0.36 25.66 3.13
C GLY A 59 -1.01 25.58 4.52
N VAL A 60 -1.38 24.38 4.99
CA VAL A 60 -2.10 24.22 6.28
C VAL A 60 -1.28 23.56 7.40
N CYS A 61 -0.20 22.84 7.10
CA CYS A 61 0.55 22.07 8.11
C CYS A 61 1.77 22.78 8.70
N GLY A 62 2.36 23.75 7.98
CA GLY A 62 3.55 24.47 8.44
C GLY A 62 4.83 23.64 8.58
N LYS A 63 4.90 22.40 8.05
CA LYS A 63 6.07 21.52 8.24
C LYS A 63 7.21 21.74 7.22
N CYS A 64 6.88 22.30 6.05
CA CYS A 64 7.83 22.55 4.97
C CYS A 64 8.66 23.84 5.16
N LYS A 65 9.12 24.10 6.38
CA LYS A 65 9.89 25.30 6.76
C LYS A 65 11.32 25.22 6.20
N LEU A 66 11.74 26.25 5.48
CA LEU A 66 13.11 26.43 4.99
C LEU A 66 13.64 27.77 5.48
N ILE A 67 14.96 27.93 5.51
CA ILE A 67 15.61 29.20 5.84
C ILE A 67 16.15 29.79 4.54
N LEU A 68 15.74 30.99 4.19
CA LEU A 68 16.27 31.72 3.04
C LEU A 68 17.60 32.37 3.43
N GLU A 69 18.70 31.97 2.78
CA GLU A 69 20.04 32.51 3.04
C GLU A 69 20.43 33.60 2.03
N ALA A 70 19.99 33.47 0.77
CA ALA A 70 20.24 34.45 -0.28
C ALA A 70 19.11 34.44 -1.32
N GLY A 71 18.93 35.58 -1.99
CA GLY A 71 17.92 35.80 -3.02
C GLY A 71 16.57 36.22 -2.47
N ASN A 72 15.54 36.20 -3.31
CA ASN A 72 14.19 36.63 -2.97
C ASN A 72 13.12 35.62 -3.40
N VAL A 73 12.10 35.46 -2.56
CA VAL A 73 10.93 34.63 -2.83
C VAL A 73 9.68 35.41 -2.48
N ASN A 74 8.63 35.26 -3.29
CA ASN A 74 7.32 35.77 -2.96
C ASN A 74 6.61 34.75 -2.07
N GLN A 75 6.62 35.00 -0.75
CA GLN A 75 5.89 34.19 0.21
C GLN A 75 4.48 34.74 0.43
N THR A 76 3.48 33.88 0.23
CA THR A 76 2.10 34.20 0.61
C THR A 76 1.99 34.37 2.12
N PRO A 77 1.37 35.45 2.63
CA PRO A 77 1.20 35.67 4.07
C PRO A 77 0.51 34.47 4.74
N THR A 78 1.07 34.01 5.87
CA THR A 78 0.59 32.83 6.58
C THR A 78 0.74 33.01 8.09
N PRO A 79 -0.25 32.55 8.91
CA PRO A 79 -0.13 32.53 10.36
C PRO A 79 0.73 31.37 10.88
N LEU A 80 1.19 30.46 10.02
CA LEU A 80 1.93 29.24 10.40
C LEU A 80 3.42 29.47 10.71
N LEU A 81 3.89 30.70 10.54
CA LEU A 81 5.24 31.14 10.92
C LEU A 81 5.12 32.11 12.11
N SER A 82 5.85 31.83 13.18
CA SER A 82 5.94 32.76 14.30
C SER A 82 6.77 33.99 13.92
N ASP A 83 6.65 35.07 14.69
CA ASP A 83 7.40 36.30 14.40
C ASP A 83 8.92 36.10 14.59
N ASP A 84 9.32 35.26 15.54
CA ASP A 84 10.71 34.82 15.71
C ASP A 84 11.22 34.06 14.48
N GLU A 85 10.39 33.22 13.86
CA GLU A 85 10.76 32.49 12.65
C GLU A 85 10.88 33.45 11.45
N LYS A 86 9.95 34.39 11.30
CA LYS A 86 10.04 35.42 10.25
C LYS A 86 11.31 36.26 10.39
N SER A 87 11.69 36.64 11.61
CA SER A 87 12.94 37.41 11.86
C SER A 87 14.21 36.65 11.48
N LYS A 88 14.14 35.31 11.45
CA LYS A 88 15.24 34.42 11.05
C LYS A 88 15.14 33.99 9.57
N ASN A 89 14.34 34.69 8.76
CA ASN A 89 14.13 34.41 7.34
C ASN A 89 13.57 33.00 7.05
N TYR A 90 12.73 32.47 7.96
CA TYR A 90 12.00 31.24 7.64
C TYR A 90 10.90 31.50 6.63
N VAL A 91 10.80 30.56 5.68
CA VAL A 91 9.78 30.53 4.65
C VAL A 91 9.13 29.14 4.56
N LEU A 92 7.87 29.08 4.15
CA LEU A 92 7.21 27.83 3.80
C LEU A 92 7.45 27.51 2.34
N ALA A 93 8.10 26.37 2.07
CA ALA A 93 8.45 25.95 0.72
C ALA A 93 7.22 25.89 -0.22
N CYS A 94 6.06 25.47 0.28
CA CYS A 94 4.86 25.35 -0.55
C CYS A 94 4.16 26.67 -0.85
N MET A 95 4.40 27.72 -0.05
CA MET A 95 3.75 29.03 -0.20
C MET A 95 4.71 30.09 -0.75
N SER A 96 5.92 29.69 -1.13
CA SER A 96 6.99 30.58 -1.57
C SER A 96 7.31 30.34 -3.04
N THR A 97 7.10 31.36 -3.85
CA THR A 97 7.36 31.36 -5.29
C THR A 97 8.72 31.99 -5.57
N ILE A 98 9.53 31.35 -6.40
CA ILE A 98 10.90 31.79 -6.69
C ILE A 98 10.89 32.98 -7.65
N GLN A 99 11.60 34.07 -7.30
CA GLN A 99 11.67 35.31 -8.08
C GLN A 99 13.11 35.70 -8.48
N SER A 100 14.13 35.04 -7.93
CA SER A 100 15.52 35.23 -8.27
C SER A 100 16.30 33.95 -8.07
N ASP A 101 17.59 33.94 -8.42
CA ASP A 101 18.50 32.92 -7.93
C ASP A 101 18.52 32.94 -6.40
N ILE A 102 18.40 31.78 -5.77
CA ILE A 102 18.21 31.66 -4.32
C ILE A 102 19.08 30.55 -3.72
N GLN A 103 19.46 30.77 -2.47
CA GLN A 103 20.10 29.78 -1.62
C GLN A 103 19.23 29.55 -0.39
N VAL A 104 18.86 28.30 -0.14
CA VAL A 104 18.02 27.90 0.99
C VAL A 104 18.69 26.80 1.80
N ARG A 105 18.55 26.91 3.12
CA ARG A 105 18.98 25.88 4.07
C ARG A 105 17.77 25.09 4.55
N ILE A 106 17.91 23.76 4.53
CA ILE A 106 16.89 22.81 4.99
C ILE A 106 17.19 22.45 6.44
N PRO A 107 16.31 22.81 7.39
CA PRO A 107 16.41 22.33 8.77
C PRO A 107 16.23 20.81 8.83
N GLU A 108 16.94 20.14 9.75
CA GLU A 108 16.86 18.68 9.91
C GLU A 108 15.42 18.20 10.17
N GLN A 109 14.63 18.99 10.90
CA GLN A 109 13.23 18.69 11.22
C GLN A 109 12.32 18.67 9.97
N THR A 110 12.72 19.35 8.91
CA THR A 110 11.96 19.45 7.65
C THR A 110 12.40 18.40 6.65
N LEU A 111 13.59 17.81 6.79
CA LEU A 111 14.05 16.77 5.88
C LEU A 111 13.24 15.48 6.12
N GLU A 112 12.59 14.99 5.08
CA GLU A 112 11.89 13.71 5.16
C GLU A 112 12.93 12.58 5.15
N LYS A 113 13.01 11.84 6.26
CA LYS A 113 13.88 10.67 6.34
C LYS A 113 13.36 9.63 5.36
N LYS A 114 14.05 9.45 4.22
CA LYS A 114 13.75 8.38 3.25
C LYS A 114 13.64 7.06 4.02
N MET A 115 12.45 6.47 4.05
CA MET A 115 12.27 5.10 4.50
C MET A 115 13.13 4.22 3.59
N LYS A 116 14.20 3.62 4.12
CA LYS A 116 15.08 2.74 3.35
C LYS A 116 14.36 1.41 3.10
N ILE A 117 13.48 1.36 2.11
CA ILE A 117 12.70 0.14 1.78
C ILE A 117 13.64 -1.00 1.33
N ALA A 118 14.73 -0.68 0.64
CA ALA A 118 15.68 -1.66 0.14
C ALA A 118 16.63 -2.17 1.25
N GLY A 119 16.48 -3.44 1.64
CA GLY A 119 17.44 -4.16 2.47
C GLY A 119 17.01 -4.45 3.91
N MET A 120 15.94 -3.83 4.43
CA MET A 120 15.42 -4.08 5.78
C MET A 120 15.02 -5.55 6.00
N GLY A 121 14.61 -6.25 4.93
CA GLY A 121 14.26 -7.66 4.99
C GLY A 121 15.45 -8.62 5.03
N LYS A 122 16.66 -8.22 4.58
CA LYS A 122 17.78 -9.17 4.40
C LYS A 122 18.29 -9.75 5.74
N GLU A 123 18.43 -8.88 6.74
CA GLU A 123 18.83 -9.26 8.10
C GLU A 123 17.78 -10.20 8.72
N ALA A 124 16.49 -9.83 8.60
CA ALA A 124 15.37 -10.62 9.08
C ALA A 124 15.27 -11.98 8.36
N THR A 125 15.40 -12.02 7.04
CA THR A 125 15.43 -13.25 6.25
C THR A 125 16.62 -14.14 6.64
N LYS A 126 17.80 -13.57 6.88
CA LYS A 126 18.97 -14.34 7.34
C LYS A 126 18.72 -14.96 8.72
N ARG A 127 18.10 -14.24 9.64
CA ARG A 127 17.73 -14.72 10.99
C ARG A 127 16.65 -15.81 10.94
N LEU A 128 15.69 -15.70 10.03
CA LEU A 128 14.56 -16.62 9.94
C LEU A 128 14.82 -17.84 9.05
N ARG A 129 15.86 -17.79 8.21
CA ARG A 129 16.24 -18.90 7.31
C ARG A 129 16.58 -20.14 8.13
N GLY A 130 15.89 -21.24 7.86
CA GLY A 130 16.13 -22.54 8.51
C GLY A 130 15.41 -22.73 9.84
N LEU A 131 14.61 -21.77 10.31
CA LEU A 131 13.76 -21.97 11.49
C LEU A 131 12.55 -22.87 11.23
N VAL A 132 12.11 -22.98 9.97
CA VAL A 132 11.07 -23.94 9.56
C VAL A 132 11.80 -25.16 9.00
N HIS A 133 11.86 -26.23 9.81
CA HIS A 133 12.49 -27.49 9.43
C HIS A 133 11.57 -28.36 8.57
N GLU A 134 10.27 -28.26 8.79
CA GLU A 134 9.25 -29.05 8.11
C GLU A 134 8.05 -28.17 7.76
N ILE A 135 7.63 -28.21 6.50
CA ILE A 135 6.45 -27.49 6.02
C ILE A 135 5.27 -28.44 6.18
N ASN A 136 4.47 -28.22 7.22
CA ASN A 136 3.21 -28.93 7.43
C ASN A 136 2.03 -27.98 7.14
N PRO A 137 1.50 -27.95 5.90
CA PRO A 137 0.42 -27.05 5.54
C PRO A 137 -0.89 -27.48 6.22
N MET A 138 -1.71 -26.50 6.60
CA MET A 138 -3.04 -26.75 7.18
C MET A 138 -4.00 -27.40 6.17
N LEU A 139 -3.83 -27.10 4.88
CA LEU A 139 -4.61 -27.70 3.80
C LEU A 139 -3.88 -28.93 3.27
N LYS A 140 -4.54 -30.08 3.36
CA LYS A 140 -4.08 -31.34 2.79
C LYS A 140 -5.07 -31.79 1.71
N ARG A 141 -4.55 -32.26 0.58
CA ARG A 141 -5.33 -32.95 -0.45
C ARG A 141 -5.14 -34.44 -0.26
N ILE A 142 -6.25 -35.14 -0.06
CA ILE A 142 -6.25 -36.55 0.30
C ILE A 142 -7.00 -37.29 -0.81
N PRO A 143 -6.30 -38.11 -1.62
CA PRO A 143 -6.97 -39.00 -2.56
C PRO A 143 -7.72 -40.08 -1.78
N VAL A 144 -8.96 -40.34 -2.19
CA VAL A 144 -9.86 -41.27 -1.53
C VAL A 144 -10.56 -42.12 -2.57
N GLU A 145 -10.38 -43.44 -2.46
CA GLU A 145 -11.16 -44.44 -3.18
C GLU A 145 -12.41 -44.78 -2.37
N LEU A 146 -13.59 -44.56 -2.96
CA LEU A 146 -14.88 -44.82 -2.34
C LEU A 146 -15.47 -46.13 -2.88
N CYS A 147 -16.20 -46.86 -2.04
CA CYS A 147 -16.90 -48.05 -2.49
C CYS A 147 -18.13 -47.64 -3.31
N GLU A 148 -18.33 -48.28 -4.46
CA GLU A 148 -19.54 -48.13 -5.27
C GLU A 148 -20.80 -48.49 -4.46
N PRO A 149 -21.94 -47.82 -4.69
CA PRO A 149 -23.18 -48.09 -4.02
C PRO A 149 -23.77 -49.41 -4.51
N THR A 150 -24.13 -50.26 -3.55
CA THR A 150 -24.79 -51.54 -3.82
C THR A 150 -26.10 -51.59 -3.04
N ILE A 151 -26.97 -52.55 -3.39
CA ILE A 151 -28.23 -52.78 -2.65
C ILE A 151 -27.94 -53.09 -1.17
N ASP A 152 -26.83 -53.77 -0.88
CA ASP A 152 -26.43 -54.18 0.46
C ASP A 152 -25.72 -53.07 1.27
N ASP A 153 -25.27 -52.00 0.61
CA ASP A 153 -24.64 -50.83 1.26
C ASP A 153 -25.26 -49.53 0.71
N PRO A 154 -26.46 -49.10 1.16
CA PRO A 154 -27.18 -47.95 0.61
C PRO A 154 -26.84 -46.62 1.32
N ILE A 155 -25.63 -46.45 1.83
CA ILE A 155 -25.24 -45.22 2.56
C ILE A 155 -25.08 -44.00 1.65
N SER A 156 -25.18 -42.81 2.26
CA SER A 156 -25.03 -41.52 1.56
C SER A 156 -23.61 -41.30 1.03
N ASP A 157 -23.48 -40.46 0.00
CA ASP A 157 -22.16 -40.08 -0.54
C ASP A 157 -21.27 -39.40 0.50
N LEU A 158 -21.87 -38.67 1.46
CA LEU A 158 -21.15 -38.05 2.56
C LEU A 158 -20.59 -39.09 3.54
N ASP A 159 -21.41 -40.09 3.89
CA ASP A 159 -20.97 -41.20 4.74
C ASP A 159 -19.89 -42.04 4.04
N ARG A 160 -19.98 -42.22 2.71
CA ARG A 160 -18.94 -42.89 1.91
C ARG A 160 -17.63 -42.12 2.02
N LEU A 161 -17.68 -40.81 1.79
CA LEU A 161 -16.51 -39.94 1.89
C LEU A 161 -15.88 -40.01 3.28
N TYR A 162 -16.68 -39.95 4.35
CA TYR A 162 -16.18 -40.08 5.72
C TYR A 162 -15.55 -41.44 5.99
N ARG A 163 -16.14 -42.54 5.51
CA ARG A 163 -15.52 -43.88 5.59
C ARG A 163 -14.17 -43.93 4.87
N GLY A 164 -14.08 -43.36 3.67
CA GLY A 164 -12.84 -43.29 2.90
C GLY A 164 -11.76 -42.44 3.56
N LEU A 165 -12.13 -41.29 4.14
CA LEU A 165 -11.21 -40.44 4.88
C LEU A 165 -10.70 -41.10 6.18
N ARG A 166 -11.55 -41.84 6.90
CA ARG A 166 -11.12 -42.64 8.06
C ARG A 166 -10.05 -43.68 7.69
N LYS A 167 -10.21 -44.36 6.54
CA LYS A 167 -9.21 -45.32 6.05
C LYS A 167 -7.85 -44.65 5.75
N ASN A 168 -7.88 -43.38 5.35
CA ASN A 168 -6.69 -42.55 5.09
C ASN A 168 -6.14 -41.85 6.36
N GLY A 169 -6.61 -42.23 7.55
CA GLY A 169 -6.06 -41.75 8.83
C GLY A 169 -6.62 -40.40 9.31
N ILE A 170 -7.69 -39.89 8.71
CA ILE A 170 -8.33 -38.64 9.15
C ILE A 170 -9.37 -38.93 10.23
N ASP A 171 -9.24 -38.24 11.37
CA ASP A 171 -10.25 -38.28 12.43
C ASP A 171 -11.51 -37.51 12.02
N THR A 172 -12.57 -38.27 11.73
CA THR A 172 -13.87 -37.70 11.38
C THR A 172 -14.73 -37.30 12.58
N GLY A 173 -14.30 -37.56 13.82
CA GLY A 173 -15.06 -37.24 15.04
C GLY A 173 -15.32 -35.75 15.24
N CYS A 174 -14.46 -34.89 14.67
CA CYS A 174 -14.61 -33.43 14.64
C CYS A 174 -14.50 -32.86 13.22
N LEU A 175 -14.84 -33.66 12.20
CA LEU A 175 -14.80 -33.27 10.79
C LEU A 175 -16.15 -32.69 10.36
N HIS A 176 -16.10 -31.50 9.77
CA HIS A 176 -17.28 -30.81 9.24
C HIS A 176 -17.19 -30.70 7.73
N THR A 177 -18.33 -30.72 7.05
CA THR A 177 -18.41 -30.55 5.59
C THR A 177 -19.24 -29.32 5.27
N GLY A 178 -18.66 -28.36 4.55
CA GLY A 178 -19.36 -27.14 4.15
C GLY A 178 -20.48 -27.40 3.14
N LEU A 179 -21.48 -26.53 3.09
CA LEU A 179 -22.64 -26.65 2.17
C LEU A 179 -22.23 -26.69 0.69
N LYS A 180 -21.19 -25.95 0.32
CA LYS A 180 -20.64 -25.98 -1.05
C LYS A 180 -20.20 -27.39 -1.43
N VAL A 181 -19.39 -28.03 -0.58
CA VAL A 181 -18.90 -29.39 -0.80
C VAL A 181 -20.06 -30.37 -0.86
N MET A 182 -21.04 -30.27 0.05
CA MET A 182 -22.22 -31.16 0.02
C MET A 182 -23.03 -31.07 -1.28
N ARG A 183 -23.06 -29.89 -1.93
CA ARG A 183 -23.75 -29.69 -3.22
C ARG A 183 -22.99 -30.27 -4.40
N GLU A 184 -21.66 -30.25 -4.35
CA GLU A 184 -20.77 -30.71 -5.43
C GLU A 184 -20.41 -32.20 -5.31
N LEU A 185 -20.54 -32.76 -4.10
CA LEU A 185 -20.13 -34.12 -3.73
C LEU A 185 -20.72 -35.21 -4.64
N SER A 186 -22.02 -35.15 -4.92
CA SER A 186 -22.70 -36.20 -5.68
C SER A 186 -22.20 -36.30 -7.12
N THR A 187 -21.96 -35.16 -7.76
CA THR A 187 -21.36 -35.07 -9.10
C THR A 187 -19.90 -35.53 -9.05
N ALA A 188 -19.12 -34.97 -8.11
CA ALA A 188 -17.70 -35.24 -8.02
C ALA A 188 -17.37 -36.74 -7.87
N VAL A 189 -18.15 -37.45 -7.05
CA VAL A 189 -17.96 -38.88 -6.78
C VAL A 189 -18.35 -39.76 -7.99
N ARG A 190 -19.34 -39.35 -8.78
CA ARG A 190 -19.85 -40.14 -9.92
C ARG A 190 -19.04 -39.94 -11.20
N ASP A 191 -18.44 -38.77 -11.38
CA ASP A 191 -17.74 -38.40 -12.63
C ASP A 191 -16.45 -39.20 -12.87
N GLN A 192 -15.80 -39.75 -11.84
CA GLN A 192 -14.57 -40.54 -11.96
C GLN A 192 -14.60 -41.85 -11.16
N ASN A 193 -15.60 -42.71 -11.41
CA ASN A 193 -15.66 -44.08 -10.87
C ASN A 193 -15.30 -44.15 -9.37
N TRP A 194 -15.89 -43.29 -8.54
CA TRP A 194 -15.70 -43.33 -7.08
C TRP A 194 -14.28 -43.00 -6.59
N HIS A 195 -13.46 -42.36 -7.42
CA HIS A 195 -12.16 -41.81 -7.05
C HIS A 195 -12.27 -40.28 -6.92
N VAL A 196 -11.97 -39.75 -5.74
CA VAL A 196 -12.06 -38.31 -5.45
C VAL A 196 -10.88 -37.84 -4.61
N THR A 197 -10.52 -36.58 -4.77
CA THR A 197 -9.56 -35.90 -3.89
C THR A 197 -10.28 -34.93 -2.97
N ALA A 198 -10.21 -35.18 -1.67
CA ALA A 198 -10.77 -34.31 -0.64
C ALA A 198 -9.75 -33.27 -0.20
N SER A 199 -10.14 -32.00 -0.25
CA SER A 199 -9.37 -30.89 0.29
C SER A 199 -9.79 -30.66 1.75
N VAL A 200 -8.94 -31.07 2.68
CA VAL A 200 -9.20 -31.03 4.13
C VAL A 200 -8.31 -29.98 4.78
N VAL A 201 -8.93 -29.05 5.51
CA VAL A 201 -8.23 -28.09 6.35
C VAL A 201 -8.22 -28.62 7.79
N GLU A 202 -7.03 -28.92 8.30
CA GLU A 202 -6.82 -29.28 9.71
C GLU A 202 -6.65 -28.01 10.55
N LYS A 203 -7.49 -27.88 11.57
CA LYS A 203 -7.41 -26.86 12.63
C LYS A 203 -7.04 -27.58 13.93
N ASN A 204 -6.61 -26.83 14.95
CA ASN A 204 -6.11 -27.40 16.21
C ASN A 204 -7.05 -28.42 16.88
N CYS A 205 -8.37 -28.26 16.74
CA CYS A 205 -9.37 -29.13 17.39
C CYS A 205 -10.48 -29.61 16.43
N SER A 206 -10.36 -29.35 15.13
CA SER A 206 -11.39 -29.75 14.16
C SER A 206 -10.80 -29.81 12.76
N ALA A 207 -11.47 -30.56 11.89
CA ALA A 207 -11.14 -30.58 10.47
C ALA A 207 -12.34 -30.13 9.66
N GLU A 208 -12.08 -29.57 8.48
CA GLU A 208 -13.13 -29.12 7.57
C GLU A 208 -12.82 -29.56 6.15
N ILE A 209 -13.77 -30.23 5.49
CA ILE A 209 -13.71 -30.47 4.06
C ILE A 209 -14.16 -29.19 3.36
N VAL A 210 -13.20 -28.51 2.72
CA VAL A 210 -13.43 -27.23 2.03
C VAL A 210 -13.61 -27.39 0.53
N GLY A 211 -13.25 -28.54 -0.02
CA GLY A 211 -13.36 -28.84 -1.44
C GLY A 211 -13.33 -30.34 -1.72
N ILE A 212 -13.88 -30.71 -2.86
CA ILE A 212 -13.81 -32.06 -3.43
C ILE A 212 -13.60 -31.94 -4.94
N THR A 213 -12.65 -32.71 -5.47
CA THR A 213 -12.41 -32.83 -6.91
C THR A 213 -12.49 -34.29 -7.33
N SER A 214 -12.90 -34.54 -8.57
CA SER A 214 -12.94 -35.89 -9.14
C SER A 214 -11.54 -36.30 -9.60
N GLY A 215 -11.13 -37.53 -9.27
CA GLY A 215 -9.82 -38.07 -9.63
C GLY A 215 -8.70 -37.80 -8.63
N GLU A 216 -7.47 -38.15 -9.04
CA GLU A 216 -6.23 -37.85 -8.33
C GLU A 216 -5.62 -36.55 -8.90
N ASP A 217 -5.64 -35.46 -8.11
CA ASP A 217 -4.99 -34.16 -8.43
C ASP A 217 -3.69 -33.96 -7.63
#